data_AF-A0A653TGU4-F1
#
_entry.id   AF-A0A653TGU4-F1
#
_cell.length_a   1.000
_cell.length_b   1.000
_cell.length_c   1.000
_cell.angle_alpha   90.00
_cell.angle_beta   90.00
_cell.angle_gamma   90.00
#
_symmetry.space_group_name_H-M   'P 1'
#
loop_
_entity.id
_entity.type
_entity.pdbx_description
1 polymer ?
#
loop_
_entity_poly.entity_id
_entity_poly.type
_entity_poly.pdbx_seq_one_letter_code
_entity_poly.pdbx_strand_id
1 'polypeptide(L)'
;MNWLEFWSKLIDSIAWPLAVVILVLILKNKIGQLSSFRYKETEAVFNAITEEVDHLKEVESNSKKSINRLPYPQKRTSKLNMIILSWKEVEAKIAELSSLANHKIDGPGFTMHQIRLLIDIGALPDEIYDSFTIADEMQRKFFSRELPLDKKTIRKYEELCSRLVNIIESNIQKRKSSERPSS
;
A
#
# COMPACT_ATOMS: atom_id res chain seq x y z
N MET A 1 30.73 55.19 15.46
CA MET A 1 30.16 54.04 14.73
C MET A 1 28.89 54.56 14.07
N ASN A 2 28.82 54.51 12.74
CA ASN A 2 27.72 55.14 12.02
C ASN A 2 26.43 54.39 12.33
N TRP A 3 25.38 55.12 12.70
CA TRP A 3 24.07 54.56 13.05
C TRP A 3 23.55 53.57 11.99
N LEU A 4 23.84 53.85 10.72
CA LEU A 4 23.54 53.00 9.58
C LEU A 4 24.27 51.64 9.59
N GLU A 5 25.53 51.59 10.06
CA GLU A 5 26.29 50.34 10.15
C GLU A 5 25.74 49.43 11.26
N PHE A 6 25.19 50.00 12.33
CA PHE A 6 24.54 49.24 13.38
C PHE A 6 23.27 48.56 12.88
N TRP A 7 22.41 49.30 12.15
CA TRP A 7 21.20 48.73 11.55
C TRP A 7 21.53 47.70 10.47
N SER A 8 22.56 47.91 9.65
CA SER A 8 23.00 46.92 8.65
C SER A 8 23.42 45.60 9.32
N LYS A 9 24.23 45.64 10.38
CA LYS A 9 24.67 44.44 11.10
C LYS A 9 23.55 43.74 11.87
N LEU A 10 22.61 44.51 12.38
CA LEU A 10 21.44 43.98 13.08
C LEU A 10 20.50 43.25 12.12
N ILE A 11 20.31 43.79 10.91
CA ILE A 11 19.55 43.13 9.84
C ILE A 11 20.26 41.86 9.37
N ASP A 12 21.58 41.90 9.14
CA ASP A 12 22.35 40.72 8.73
C ASP A 12 22.28 39.57 9.76
N SER A 13 22.30 39.90 11.06
CA SER A 13 22.22 38.89 12.11
C SER A 13 20.82 38.30 12.30
N ILE A 14 19.76 39.03 11.94
CA ILE A 14 18.36 38.58 12.07
C ILE A 14 17.85 37.92 10.78
N ALA A 15 18.42 38.28 9.63
CA ALA A 15 18.04 37.75 8.32
C ALA A 15 18.20 36.22 8.26
N TRP A 16 19.28 35.66 8.81
CA TRP A 16 19.53 34.23 8.75
C TRP A 16 18.55 33.39 9.59
N PRO A 17 18.31 33.70 10.89
CA PRO A 17 17.25 33.04 11.67
C PRO A 17 15.87 33.16 11.03
N LEU A 18 15.54 34.34 10.49
CA LEU A 18 14.24 34.59 9.86
C LEU A 18 14.07 33.78 8.57
N ALA A 19 15.12 33.70 7.75
CA ALA A 19 15.13 32.88 6.54
C ALA A 19 14.94 31.39 6.86
N VAL A 20 15.58 30.88 7.93
CA VAL A 20 15.39 29.50 8.39
C VAL A 20 13.95 29.25 8.83
N VAL A 21 13.36 30.16 9.61
CA VAL A 21 11.96 30.03 10.04
C VAL A 21 11.00 30.04 8.85
N ILE A 22 11.19 30.95 7.88
CA ILE A 22 10.39 31.01 6.65
C ILE A 22 10.54 29.73 5.83
N LEU A 23 11.77 29.21 5.68
CA LEU A 23 12.04 27.97 4.97
C LEU A 23 11.33 26.77 5.63
N VAL A 24 11.41 26.66 6.96
CA VAL A 24 10.72 25.62 7.73
C VAL A 24 9.20 25.74 7.60
N LEU A 25 8.66 26.95 7.61
CA LEU A 25 7.22 27.18 7.43
C LEU A 25 6.76 26.81 6.01
N ILE A 26 7.52 27.16 4.97
CA ILE A 26 7.24 26.78 3.58
C ILE A 26 7.28 25.26 3.41
N LEU A 27 8.30 24.58 3.97
CA LEU A 27 8.40 23.12 3.93
C LEU A 27 7.25 22.46 4.68
N LYS A 28 6.91 22.94 5.89
CA LYS A 28 5.83 22.40 6.72
C LYS A 28 4.47 22.55 6.04
N ASN A 29 4.23 23.67 5.36
CA ASN A 29 2.96 23.89 4.66
C ASN A 29 2.82 23.01 3.40
N LYS A 30 3.93 22.76 2.69
CA LYS A 30 3.93 21.81 1.54
C LYS A 30 3.80 20.35 1.98
N ILE A 31 4.42 19.96 3.09
CA ILE A 31 4.38 18.58 3.61
C ILE A 31 2.99 18.24 4.22
N GLY A 32 2.30 19.22 4.81
CA GLY A 32 0.95 19.03 5.35
C GLY A 32 -0.15 18.84 4.29
N GLN A 33 0.01 19.38 3.08
CA GLN A 33 -0.97 19.26 2.00
C GLN A 33 -0.83 17.95 1.19
N LEU A 34 0.36 17.34 1.17
CA LEU A 34 0.60 16.08 0.45
C LEU A 34 -0.03 14.86 1.14
N SER A 35 -0.24 14.90 2.46
CA SER A 35 -0.85 13.76 3.19
C SER A 35 -2.37 13.69 3.05
N SER A 36 -3.06 14.84 2.98
CA SER A 36 -4.51 14.88 2.72
C SER A 36 -4.86 14.68 1.24
N PHE A 37 -3.98 15.10 0.32
CA PHE A 37 -4.14 14.82 -1.11
C PHE A 37 -4.04 13.32 -1.38
N ARG A 38 -3.08 12.62 -0.74
CA ARG A 38 -2.99 11.16 -0.86
C ARG A 38 -4.28 10.45 -0.49
N TYR A 39 -5.00 10.85 0.56
CA TYR A 39 -6.24 10.16 0.93
C TYR A 39 -7.39 10.38 -0.09
N LYS A 40 -7.45 11.58 -0.69
CA LYS A 40 -8.49 11.94 -1.68
C LYS A 40 -8.16 11.42 -3.08
N GLU A 41 -6.89 11.44 -3.45
CA GLU A 41 -6.36 10.77 -4.64
C GLU A 41 -6.44 9.25 -4.50
N THR A 42 -6.29 8.70 -3.29
CA THR A 42 -6.51 7.26 -3.07
C THR A 42 -7.99 6.89 -3.28
N GLU A 43 -8.96 7.73 -2.90
CA GLU A 43 -10.36 7.50 -3.29
C GLU A 43 -10.56 7.64 -4.80
N ALA A 44 -9.84 8.55 -5.47
CA ALA A 44 -9.90 8.71 -6.92
C ALA A 44 -9.23 7.55 -7.67
N VAL A 45 -8.09 7.04 -7.19
CA VAL A 45 -7.40 5.83 -7.69
C VAL A 45 -8.22 4.59 -7.38
N PHE A 46 -8.85 4.51 -6.21
CA PHE A 46 -9.79 3.46 -5.86
C PHE A 46 -11.00 3.44 -6.80
N ASN A 47 -11.52 4.62 -7.18
CA ASN A 47 -12.61 4.77 -8.15
C ASN A 47 -12.16 4.48 -9.60
N ALA A 48 -10.98 4.97 -10.02
CA ALA A 48 -10.42 4.72 -11.35
C ALA A 48 -10.10 3.24 -11.58
N ILE A 49 -9.55 2.56 -10.57
CA ILE A 49 -9.31 1.11 -10.61
C ILE A 49 -10.62 0.33 -10.54
N THR A 50 -11.68 0.86 -9.93
CA THR A 50 -13.01 0.21 -9.99
C THR A 50 -13.70 0.40 -11.34
N GLU A 51 -13.52 1.54 -12.01
CA GLU A 51 -14.01 1.76 -13.38
C GLU A 51 -13.27 0.89 -14.41
N GLU A 52 -11.95 0.76 -14.34
CA GLU A 52 -11.19 -0.13 -15.24
C GLU A 52 -11.52 -1.62 -15.04
N VAL A 53 -11.94 -2.03 -13.84
CA VAL A 53 -12.30 -3.42 -13.52
C VAL A 53 -13.77 -3.74 -13.80
N ASP A 54 -14.68 -2.76 -13.78
CA ASP A 54 -16.05 -3.00 -14.26
C ASP A 54 -16.09 -3.28 -15.77
N HIS A 55 -15.10 -2.80 -16.54
CA HIS A 55 -14.86 -3.24 -17.92
C HIS A 55 -14.31 -4.67 -18.05
N LEU A 56 -13.71 -5.22 -17.00
CA LEU A 56 -13.25 -6.63 -16.96
C LEU A 56 -14.32 -7.59 -16.45
N LYS A 57 -15.31 -7.11 -15.69
CA LYS A 57 -16.46 -7.92 -15.23
C LYS A 57 -17.37 -8.39 -16.37
N GLU A 58 -17.35 -7.73 -17.52
CA GLU A 58 -18.15 -8.19 -18.68
C GLU A 58 -17.58 -9.49 -19.30
N VAL A 59 -16.35 -9.88 -18.95
CA VAL A 59 -15.70 -11.11 -19.46
C VAL A 59 -15.81 -12.30 -18.48
N GLU A 60 -16.11 -12.07 -17.19
CA GLU A 60 -16.10 -13.12 -16.15
C GLU A 60 -17.47 -13.75 -15.81
N SER A 61 -18.51 -13.54 -16.61
CA SER A 61 -19.84 -14.17 -16.37
C SER A 61 -19.90 -15.68 -16.64
N ASN A 62 -18.77 -16.42 -16.61
CA ASN A 62 -18.77 -17.86 -16.90
C ASN A 62 -17.78 -18.73 -16.12
N SER A 63 -17.45 -18.40 -14.87
CA SER A 63 -16.74 -19.36 -14.01
C SER A 63 -17.26 -19.34 -12.56
N LYS A 64 -18.41 -19.98 -12.36
CA LYS A 64 -18.71 -20.62 -11.07
C LYS A 64 -17.79 -21.83 -10.92
N LYS A 65 -16.64 -21.67 -10.27
CA LYS A 65 -15.96 -22.80 -9.63
C LYS A 65 -15.59 -22.43 -8.20
N SER A 66 -16.21 -23.16 -7.28
CA SER A 66 -16.10 -23.01 -5.83
C SER A 66 -14.65 -23.04 -5.37
N ILE A 67 -14.20 -21.93 -4.78
CA ILE A 67 -12.92 -21.85 -4.07
C ILE A 67 -13.09 -22.61 -2.74
N ASN A 68 -12.32 -23.67 -2.56
CA ASN A 68 -12.18 -24.39 -1.29
C ASN A 68 -11.49 -23.48 -0.27
N ARG A 69 -12.29 -22.74 0.51
CA ARG A 69 -11.82 -22.02 1.70
C ARG A 69 -11.40 -23.05 2.74
N LEU A 70 -10.19 -22.91 3.29
CA LEU A 70 -9.72 -23.73 4.40
C LEU A 70 -10.72 -23.63 5.58
N PRO A 71 -11.22 -24.75 6.14
CA PRO A 71 -12.15 -24.72 7.25
C PRO A 71 -11.37 -24.49 8.55
N TYR A 72 -11.20 -23.22 8.93
CA TYR A 72 -10.66 -22.88 10.26
C TYR A 72 -11.79 -22.73 11.30
N PRO A 73 -11.58 -23.23 12.53
CA PRO A 73 -12.63 -23.30 13.54
C PRO A 73 -13.08 -21.90 13.95
N GLN A 74 -14.39 -21.70 13.89
CA GLN A 74 -15.12 -20.46 14.12
C GLN A 74 -15.16 -20.11 15.62
N LYS A 75 -14.00 -19.85 16.23
CA LYS A 75 -13.87 -19.30 17.59
C LYS A 75 -13.67 -17.80 17.45
N ARG A 76 -14.63 -16.99 17.96
CA ARG A 76 -14.63 -15.51 18.02
C ARG A 76 -13.26 -14.91 17.73
N THR A 77 -12.96 -14.66 16.46
CA THR A 77 -11.72 -14.01 16.08
C THR A 77 -11.78 -12.58 16.58
N SER A 78 -10.78 -12.17 17.36
CA SER A 78 -10.60 -10.77 17.72
C SER A 78 -10.57 -9.93 16.44
N LYS A 79 -11.13 -8.72 16.46
CA LYS A 79 -11.09 -7.79 15.32
C LYS A 79 -9.66 -7.58 14.78
N LEU A 80 -8.68 -7.56 15.69
CA LEU A 80 -7.26 -7.52 15.35
C LEU A 80 -6.78 -8.80 14.66
N ASN A 81 -7.29 -9.97 15.04
CA ASN A 81 -6.95 -11.22 14.37
C ASN A 81 -7.44 -11.21 12.91
N MET A 82 -8.61 -10.63 12.63
CA MET A 82 -9.09 -10.50 11.24
C MET A 82 -8.09 -9.68 10.40
N ILE A 83 -7.66 -8.52 10.92
CA ILE A 83 -6.65 -7.67 10.27
C ILE A 83 -5.33 -8.42 10.03
N ILE A 84 -4.86 -9.18 11.03
CA ILE A 84 -3.63 -9.99 10.91
C ILE A 84 -3.80 -11.05 9.82
N LEU A 85 -4.90 -11.79 9.86
CA LEU A 85 -5.14 -12.91 8.95
C LEU A 85 -5.25 -12.42 7.50
N SER A 86 -5.95 -11.32 7.25
CA SER A 86 -6.05 -10.74 5.90
C SER A 86 -4.70 -10.32 5.34
N TRP A 87 -3.82 -9.73 6.16
CA TRP A 87 -2.46 -9.41 5.71
C TRP A 87 -1.62 -10.65 5.46
N LYS A 88 -1.70 -11.63 6.37
CA LYS A 88 -0.95 -12.87 6.25
C LYS A 88 -1.28 -13.64 4.99
N GLU A 89 -2.52 -13.55 4.52
CA GLU A 89 -2.94 -14.11 3.23
C GLU A 89 -2.23 -13.44 2.04
N VAL A 90 -2.15 -12.10 2.06
CA VAL A 90 -1.38 -11.33 1.06
C VAL A 90 0.10 -11.72 1.07
N GLU A 91 0.71 -11.78 2.26
CA GLU A 91 2.11 -12.19 2.42
C GLU A 91 2.37 -13.60 1.88
N ALA A 92 1.45 -14.54 2.16
CA ALA A 92 1.56 -15.91 1.66
C ALA A 92 1.53 -15.98 0.13
N LYS A 93 0.69 -15.17 -0.52
CA LYS A 93 0.61 -15.10 -1.99
C LYS A 93 1.82 -14.42 -2.62
N ILE A 94 2.34 -13.37 -2.00
CA ILE A 94 3.61 -12.75 -2.42
C ILE A 94 4.74 -13.79 -2.35
N ALA A 95 4.80 -14.56 -1.25
CA ALA A 95 5.79 -15.61 -1.10
C ALA A 95 5.65 -16.72 -2.17
N GLU A 96 4.42 -17.13 -2.51
CA GLU A 96 4.16 -18.05 -3.62
C GLU A 96 4.68 -17.49 -4.95
N LEU A 97 4.31 -16.25 -5.29
CA LEU A 97 4.74 -15.60 -6.54
C LEU A 97 6.26 -15.43 -6.61
N SER A 98 6.87 -15.02 -5.50
CA SER A 98 8.32 -14.87 -5.37
C SER A 98 9.06 -16.20 -5.52
N SER A 99 8.51 -17.28 -4.98
CA SER A 99 9.05 -18.63 -5.19
C SER A 99 8.98 -19.04 -6.66
N LEU A 100 7.88 -18.73 -7.35
CA LEU A 100 7.74 -19.02 -8.79
C LEU A 100 8.69 -18.17 -9.64
N ALA A 101 8.91 -16.92 -9.24
CA ALA A 101 9.85 -16.04 -9.92
C ALA A 101 11.33 -16.37 -9.65
N ASN A 102 11.66 -17.36 -8.81
CA ASN A 102 13.02 -17.65 -8.33
C ASN A 102 13.71 -16.47 -7.64
N HIS A 103 12.94 -15.51 -7.10
CA HIS A 103 13.46 -14.32 -6.44
C HIS A 103 12.94 -14.27 -5.01
N LYS A 104 13.44 -15.17 -4.15
CA LYS A 104 13.05 -15.28 -2.75
C LYS A 104 13.94 -14.37 -1.89
N ILE A 105 13.30 -13.47 -1.14
CA ILE A 105 13.96 -12.74 -0.06
C ILE A 105 13.46 -13.33 1.25
N ASP A 106 14.36 -13.87 2.06
CA ASP A 106 14.04 -14.40 3.37
C ASP A 106 14.40 -13.39 4.47
N GLY A 107 13.48 -13.16 5.41
CA GLY A 107 13.71 -12.39 6.63
C GLY A 107 12.47 -11.63 7.14
N PRO A 108 12.45 -11.20 8.41
CA PRO A 108 11.38 -10.38 8.95
C PRO A 108 11.39 -8.96 8.36
N GLY A 109 10.22 -8.44 7.97
CA GLY A 109 10.07 -7.04 7.54
C GLY A 109 10.42 -6.73 6.08
N PHE A 110 10.70 -7.74 5.26
CA PHE A 110 11.06 -7.54 3.85
C PHE A 110 9.88 -7.61 2.87
N THR A 111 8.63 -7.76 3.33
CA THR A 111 7.44 -7.90 2.46
C THR A 111 7.36 -6.77 1.43
N MET A 112 7.50 -5.50 1.86
CA MET A 112 7.45 -4.36 0.93
C MET A 112 8.64 -4.32 -0.04
N HIS A 113 9.81 -4.78 0.39
CA HIS A 113 10.97 -4.90 -0.49
C HIS A 113 10.77 -6.01 -1.53
N GLN A 114 10.21 -7.15 -1.12
CA GLN A 114 9.85 -8.26 -2.00
C GLN A 114 8.80 -7.85 -3.02
N ILE A 115 7.78 -7.10 -2.61
CA ILE A 115 6.79 -6.51 -3.54
C ILE A 115 7.51 -5.62 -4.56
N ARG A 116 8.41 -4.74 -4.11
CA ARG A 116 9.13 -3.85 -5.03
C ARG A 116 9.96 -4.63 -6.05
N LEU A 117 10.71 -5.65 -5.62
CA LEU A 117 11.45 -6.50 -6.53
C LEU A 117 10.54 -7.22 -7.52
N LEU A 118 9.40 -7.75 -7.08
CA LEU A 118 8.42 -8.41 -7.95
C LEU A 118 7.88 -7.46 -9.02
N ILE A 119 7.72 -6.18 -8.70
CA ILE A 119 7.34 -5.15 -9.66
C ILE A 119 8.49 -4.87 -10.62
N ASP A 120 9.70 -4.67 -10.11
CA ASP A 120 10.89 -4.35 -10.92
C ASP A 120 11.20 -5.46 -11.95
N ILE A 121 10.89 -6.73 -11.63
CA ILE A 121 11.03 -7.88 -12.57
C ILE A 121 9.78 -8.14 -13.42
N GLY A 122 8.75 -7.28 -13.35
CA GLY A 122 7.50 -7.41 -14.08
C GLY A 122 6.63 -8.61 -13.67
N ALA A 123 6.82 -9.15 -12.46
CA ALA A 123 5.94 -10.17 -11.89
C ALA A 123 4.65 -9.60 -11.32
N LEU A 124 4.67 -8.32 -10.95
CA LEU A 124 3.52 -7.55 -10.51
C LEU A 124 3.42 -6.23 -11.29
N PRO A 125 2.20 -5.72 -11.50
CA PRO A 125 2.00 -4.36 -12.01
C PRO A 125 2.60 -3.30 -11.06
N ASP A 126 3.08 -2.16 -11.58
CA ASP A 126 3.60 -1.06 -10.73
C ASP A 126 2.45 -0.31 -10.04
N GLU A 127 1.27 -0.28 -10.68
CA GLU A 127 0.07 0.43 -10.25
C GLU A 127 -0.47 -0.08 -8.89
N ILE A 128 -0.11 -1.30 -8.50
CA ILE A 128 -0.57 -1.90 -7.24
C ILE A 128 0.34 -1.60 -6.04
N TYR A 129 1.51 -0.99 -6.26
CA TYR A 129 2.45 -0.68 -5.18
C TYR A 129 1.84 0.22 -4.11
N ASP A 130 1.10 1.25 -4.53
CA ASP A 130 0.43 2.16 -3.61
C ASP A 130 -0.62 1.43 -2.77
N SER A 131 -1.34 0.48 -3.37
CA SER A 131 -2.34 -0.34 -2.68
C SER A 131 -1.72 -1.20 -1.56
N PHE A 132 -0.53 -1.76 -1.79
CA PHE A 132 0.22 -2.46 -0.73
C PHE A 132 0.67 -1.51 0.38
N THR A 133 1.17 -0.33 0.01
CA THR A 133 1.63 0.68 0.97
C THR A 133 0.47 1.15 1.86
N ILE A 134 -0.71 1.37 1.28
CA ILE A 134 -1.93 1.72 2.02
C ILE A 134 -2.32 0.59 2.98
N ALA A 135 -2.29 -0.66 2.52
CA ALA A 135 -2.62 -1.81 3.37
C ALA A 135 -1.65 -1.93 4.57
N ASP A 136 -0.34 -1.83 4.34
CA ASP A 136 0.67 -1.85 5.41
C ASP A 136 0.47 -0.69 6.42
N GLU A 137 0.21 0.52 5.90
CA GLU A 137 -0.04 1.69 6.74
C GLU A 137 -1.33 1.54 7.57
N MET A 138 -2.42 1.03 6.96
CA MET A 138 -3.67 0.75 7.66
C MET A 138 -3.46 -0.29 8.76
N GLN A 139 -2.75 -1.37 8.48
CA GLN A 139 -2.42 -2.40 9.47
C GLN A 139 -1.70 -1.78 10.66
N ARG A 140 -0.64 -1.01 10.40
CA ARG A 140 0.15 -0.31 11.43
C ARG A 140 -0.71 0.61 12.29
N LYS A 141 -1.60 1.39 11.66
CA LYS A 141 -2.52 2.31 12.34
C LYS A 141 -3.57 1.59 13.19
N PHE A 142 -4.00 0.39 12.81
CA PHE A 142 -4.84 -0.43 13.69
C PHE A 142 -4.10 -0.86 14.96
N PHE A 143 -2.81 -1.22 14.85
CA PHE A 143 -1.99 -1.60 15.99
C PHE A 143 -1.58 -0.42 16.88
N SER A 144 -1.30 0.75 16.30
CA SER A 144 -1.03 1.99 17.05
C SER A 144 -2.30 2.63 17.64
N ARG A 145 -3.48 2.09 17.32
CA ARG A 145 -4.81 2.60 17.72
C ARG A 145 -5.18 3.95 17.12
N GLU A 146 -4.51 4.37 16.06
CA GLU A 146 -4.86 5.56 15.27
C GLU A 146 -6.10 5.33 14.40
N LEU A 147 -6.34 4.08 13.97
CA LEU A 147 -7.57 3.70 13.29
C LEU A 147 -8.54 2.96 14.23
N PRO A 148 -9.84 3.30 14.17
CA PRO A 148 -10.86 2.62 14.97
C PRO A 148 -11.04 1.17 14.52
N LEU A 149 -11.18 0.26 15.49
CA LEU A 149 -11.57 -1.13 15.25
C LEU A 149 -13.09 -1.27 15.09
N ASP A 150 -13.68 -0.49 14.18
CA ASP A 150 -15.09 -0.60 13.82
C ASP A 150 -15.29 -1.52 12.62
N LYS A 151 -16.52 -2.03 12.46
CA LYS A 151 -16.84 -3.03 11.44
C LYS A 151 -16.64 -2.49 10.01
N LYS A 152 -16.88 -1.20 9.78
CA LYS A 152 -16.79 -0.60 8.44
C LYS A 152 -15.32 -0.48 8.01
N THR A 153 -14.45 0.02 8.89
CA THR A 153 -13.02 0.19 8.59
C THR A 153 -12.32 -1.16 8.42
N ILE A 154 -12.63 -2.15 9.27
CA ILE A 154 -12.09 -3.51 9.11
C ILE A 154 -12.52 -4.12 7.79
N ARG A 155 -13.80 -4.01 7.43
CA ARG A 155 -14.30 -4.54 6.15
C ARG A 155 -13.61 -3.92 4.95
N LYS A 156 -13.37 -2.60 4.96
CA LYS A 156 -12.61 -1.92 3.89
C LYS A 156 -11.19 -2.49 3.76
N TYR A 157 -10.54 -2.75 4.89
CA TYR A 157 -9.22 -3.34 4.92
C TYR A 157 -9.21 -4.79 4.38
N GLU A 158 -10.19 -5.60 4.76
CA GLU A 158 -10.38 -6.95 4.24
C GLU A 158 -10.60 -6.93 2.72
N GLU A 159 -11.47 -6.06 2.22
CA GLU A 159 -11.73 -5.89 0.79
C GLU A 159 -10.48 -5.47 0.01
N LEU A 160 -9.64 -4.58 0.57
CA LEU A 160 -8.34 -4.21 -0.01
C LEU A 160 -7.40 -5.42 -0.09
N CYS A 161 -7.25 -6.18 1.00
CA CYS A 161 -6.39 -7.37 1.04
C CYS A 161 -6.87 -8.44 0.05
N SER A 162 -8.18 -8.71 -0.01
CA SER A 162 -8.74 -9.69 -0.96
C SER A 162 -8.49 -9.29 -2.41
N ARG A 163 -8.54 -7.99 -2.75
CA ARG A 163 -8.21 -7.51 -4.10
C ARG A 163 -6.74 -7.73 -4.44
N LEU A 164 -5.83 -7.40 -3.52
CA LEU A 164 -4.40 -7.65 -3.68
C LEU A 164 -4.13 -9.15 -3.90
N VAL A 165 -4.76 -10.02 -3.11
CA VAL A 165 -4.69 -11.48 -3.28
C VAL A 165 -5.12 -11.90 -4.69
N ASN A 166 -6.28 -11.43 -5.17
CA ASN A 166 -6.78 -11.77 -6.50
C ASN A 166 -5.80 -11.35 -7.60
N ILE A 167 -5.23 -10.15 -7.52
CA ILE A 167 -4.25 -9.66 -8.51
C ILE A 167 -3.00 -10.53 -8.50
N ILE A 168 -2.48 -10.87 -7.31
CA ILE A 168 -1.32 -11.76 -7.20
C ILE A 168 -1.66 -13.14 -7.77
N GLU A 169 -2.82 -13.70 -7.46
CA GLU A 169 -3.27 -14.98 -7.99
C GLU A 169 -3.38 -14.98 -9.52
N SER A 170 -3.95 -13.95 -10.13
CA SER A 170 -4.00 -13.81 -11.59
C SER A 170 -2.60 -13.80 -12.21
N ASN A 171 -1.64 -13.12 -11.58
CA ASN A 171 -0.24 -13.10 -12.03
C ASN A 171 0.46 -14.45 -11.85
N ILE A 172 0.19 -15.15 -10.76
CA ILE A 172 0.65 -16.53 -10.53
C ILE A 172 0.13 -17.45 -11.63
N GLN A 173 -1.15 -17.38 -11.96
CA GLN A 173 -1.74 -18.23 -13.03
C GLN A 173 -1.14 -17.91 -14.40
N LYS A 174 -0.97 -16.63 -14.73
CA LYS A 174 -0.34 -16.17 -15.98
C LYS A 174 1.07 -16.75 -16.14
N ARG A 175 1.88 -16.72 -15.08
CA ARG A 175 3.23 -17.31 -15.09
C ARG A 175 3.20 -18.84 -15.24
N LYS A 176 2.35 -19.53 -14.45
CA LYS A 176 2.17 -21.00 -14.56
C LYS A 176 1.74 -21.42 -15.97
N SER A 177 0.94 -20.62 -16.67
CA SER A 177 0.55 -20.90 -18.07
C SER A 177 1.68 -20.64 -19.08
N SER A 178 2.55 -19.66 -18.84
CA SER A 178 3.68 -19.35 -19.71
C SER A 178 4.81 -20.38 -19.63
N GLU A 179 4.92 -21.09 -18.51
CA GLU A 179 5.95 -22.11 -18.27
C GLU A 179 5.56 -23.52 -18.73
N ARG A 180 4.33 -23.73 -19.22
CA ARG A 180 3.95 -25.02 -19.84
C ARG A 180 4.44 -25.03 -21.30
N PRO A 181 5.44 -25.84 -21.66
CA PRO A 181 5.80 -26.01 -23.06
C PRO A 181 4.60 -26.62 -23.80
N SER A 182 4.26 -26.03 -24.93
CA SER A 182 3.35 -26.62 -25.91
C SER A 182 3.82 -28.03 -26.23
N SER A 183 3.11 -29.01 -25.67
CA SER A 183 3.23 -30.43 -26.00
C SER A 183 2.77 -30.71 -27.42
#